data_AF-A0A2D7L4T3-F1
#
_entry.id   AF-A0A2D7L4T3-F1
#
_cell.length_a   1.000
_cell.length_b   1.000
_cell.length_c   1.000
_cell.angle_alpha   90.00
_cell.angle_beta   90.00
_cell.angle_gamma   90.00
#
_symmetry.space_group_name_H-M   'P 1'
#
loop_
_entity.id
_entity.type
_entity.pdbx_description
1 polymer ?
#
loop_
_entity_poly.entity_id
_entity_poly.type
_entity_poly.pdbx_seq_one_letter_code
_entity_poly.pdbx_strand_id
1 'polypeptide(L)'
;MLFKRLIISGLFILLASTNGESLVNYYSEWKYFEGRTEPSIPQTAWKQLNFDDSDWKSGPSGFSVGFGSYNAPTKLQGMPGEYTSVYLRKVFDINDI
;
A
#
# COMPACT_ATOMS: atom_id res chain seq x y z
N MET A 1 57.25 22.11 -26.90
CA MET A 1 56.37 20.91 -26.78
C MET A 1 55.51 21.09 -25.54
N LEU A 2 54.24 21.44 -25.71
CA LEU A 2 53.35 21.93 -24.64
C LEU A 2 52.46 20.77 -24.13
N PHE A 3 52.67 20.33 -22.89
CA PHE A 3 51.83 19.34 -22.23
C PHE A 3 50.52 20.00 -21.75
N LYS A 4 49.40 19.76 -22.45
CA LYS A 4 48.07 20.13 -21.96
C LYS A 4 47.62 19.11 -20.90
N ARG A 5 47.61 19.52 -19.64
CA ARG A 5 47.00 18.77 -18.53
C ARG A 5 45.47 18.87 -18.63
N LEU A 6 44.82 17.79 -19.03
CA LEU A 6 43.36 17.66 -18.97
C LEU A 6 42.99 17.31 -17.52
N ILE A 7 42.45 18.26 -16.76
CA ILE A 7 41.87 17.97 -15.44
C ILE A 7 40.44 17.51 -15.68
N ILE A 8 40.20 16.20 -15.59
CA ILE A 8 38.87 15.62 -15.58
C ILE A 8 38.33 15.82 -14.16
N SER A 9 37.53 16.87 -13.96
CA SER A 9 36.75 17.03 -12.73
C SER A 9 35.56 16.06 -12.83
N GLY A 10 35.69 14.89 -12.20
CA GLY A 10 34.60 13.92 -12.09
C GLY A 10 33.60 14.39 -11.04
N LEU A 11 32.39 14.75 -11.47
CA LEU A 11 31.26 14.94 -10.56
C LEU A 11 30.87 13.56 -10.00
N PHE A 12 31.32 13.26 -8.79
CA PHE A 12 30.86 12.09 -8.03
C PHE A 12 29.43 12.37 -7.56
N ILE A 13 28.44 11.83 -8.28
CA ILE A 13 27.07 11.80 -7.78
C ILE A 13 27.05 10.71 -6.70
N LEU A 14 26.96 11.14 -5.44
CA LEU A 14 26.76 10.23 -4.31
C LEU A 14 25.34 9.66 -4.43
N LEU A 15 25.23 8.44 -4.98
CA LEU A 15 24.01 7.65 -4.88
C LEU A 15 23.87 7.20 -3.42
N ALA A 16 23.31 8.07 -2.58
CA ALA A 16 22.83 7.68 -1.28
C ALA A 16 21.63 6.74 -1.49
N SER A 17 21.86 5.42 -1.43
CA SER A 17 20.76 4.46 -1.33
C SER A 17 20.17 4.56 0.07
N THR A 18 18.90 4.94 0.16
CA THR A 18 18.15 4.81 1.41
C THR A 18 17.72 3.35 1.54
N ASN A 19 18.32 2.58 2.43
CA ASN A 19 17.82 1.26 2.78
C ASN A 19 16.61 1.42 3.72
N GLY A 20 15.45 1.73 3.14
CA GLY A 20 14.18 1.64 3.86
C GLY A 20 13.65 0.22 3.75
N GLU A 21 13.42 -0.45 4.87
CA GLU A 21 12.69 -1.72 4.89
C GLU A 21 11.19 -1.46 4.78
N SER A 22 10.52 -2.18 3.89
CA SER A 22 9.07 -2.06 3.74
C SER A 22 8.39 -2.91 4.82
N LEU A 23 7.76 -2.26 5.80
CA LEU A 23 6.99 -2.95 6.85
C LEU A 23 5.76 -3.66 6.29
N VAL A 24 5.27 -3.21 5.12
CA VAL A 24 4.17 -3.84 4.39
C VAL A 24 4.63 -4.11 2.97
N ASN A 25 4.69 -5.38 2.57
CA ASN A 25 5.09 -5.74 1.22
C ASN A 25 4.03 -5.34 0.18
N TYR A 26 4.49 -4.98 -1.01
CA TYR A 26 3.64 -4.87 -2.18
C TYR A 26 2.91 -6.20 -2.43
N TYR A 27 1.65 -6.12 -2.88
CA TYR A 27 0.78 -7.27 -3.12
C TYR A 27 0.55 -8.18 -1.89
N SER A 28 0.86 -7.71 -0.68
CA SER A 28 0.51 -8.43 0.54
C SER A 28 -1.01 -8.58 0.68
N GLU A 29 -1.44 -9.59 1.43
CA GLU A 29 -2.86 -9.77 1.77
C GLU A 29 -3.34 -8.69 2.74
N TRP A 30 -4.52 -8.13 2.46
CA TRP A 30 -5.25 -7.14 3.26
C TRP A 30 -6.65 -7.65 3.61
N LYS A 31 -7.17 -7.20 4.74
CA LYS A 31 -8.61 -7.28 5.05
C LYS A 31 -9.32 -6.10 4.42
N TYR A 32 -10.49 -6.32 3.84
CA TYR A 32 -11.33 -5.26 3.30
C TYR A 32 -12.81 -5.48 3.56
N PHE A 33 -13.51 -4.37 3.76
CA PHE A 33 -14.96 -4.33 3.96
C PHE A 33 -15.59 -3.40 2.91
N GLU A 34 -16.56 -3.95 2.19
CA GLU A 34 -17.35 -3.18 1.21
C GLU A 34 -18.38 -2.36 1.99
N GLY A 35 -18.28 -1.03 1.90
CA GLY A 35 -19.03 -0.07 2.73
C GLY A 35 -20.52 0.04 2.38
N ARG A 36 -21.24 -1.09 2.37
CA ARG A 36 -22.71 -1.14 2.34
C ARG A 36 -23.31 -0.74 3.69
N THR A 37 -22.54 -0.91 4.77
CA THR A 37 -22.82 -0.43 6.12
C THR A 37 -21.53 0.10 6.75
N GLU A 38 -21.62 0.67 7.95
CA GLU A 38 -20.42 0.92 8.75
C GLU A 38 -19.83 -0.41 9.25
N PRO A 39 -18.49 -0.56 9.29
CA PRO A 39 -17.88 -1.82 9.72
C PRO A 39 -18.02 -2.10 11.22
N SER A 40 -18.34 -1.08 12.01
CA SER A 40 -18.48 -1.21 13.46
C SER A 40 -19.42 -0.16 14.05
N ILE A 41 -19.97 -0.47 15.22
CA ILE A 41 -20.66 0.48 16.10
C ILE A 41 -19.97 0.40 17.47
N PRO A 42 -19.37 1.50 17.97
CA PRO A 42 -19.23 2.81 17.34
C PRO A 42 -18.36 2.77 16.07
N GLN A 43 -18.53 3.76 15.17
CA GLN A 43 -17.82 3.86 13.89
C GLN A 43 -16.28 3.95 14.02
N THR A 44 -15.76 4.18 15.22
CA THR A 44 -14.33 4.25 15.51
C THR A 44 -13.73 2.91 15.97
N ALA A 45 -14.57 1.93 16.32
CA ALA A 45 -14.09 0.66 16.88
C ALA A 45 -13.26 -0.16 15.88
N TRP A 46 -13.59 -0.15 14.58
CA TRP A 46 -12.83 -0.88 13.55
C TRP A 46 -11.36 -0.46 13.41
N LYS A 47 -11.04 0.76 13.86
CA LYS A 47 -9.68 1.32 13.84
C LYS A 47 -8.81 0.81 14.99
N GLN A 48 -9.40 0.16 16.00
CA GLN A 48 -8.66 -0.35 17.15
C GLN A 48 -7.84 -1.59 16.76
N LEU A 49 -6.68 -1.76 17.42
CA LEU A 49 -5.76 -2.86 17.13
C LEU A 49 -6.41 -4.23 17.37
N ASN A 50 -7.24 -4.34 18.40
CA ASN A 50 -7.93 -5.56 18.80
C ASN A 50 -9.32 -5.75 18.17
N PHE A 51 -9.69 -4.95 17.16
CA PHE A 51 -10.94 -5.15 16.44
C PHE A 51 -10.95 -6.50 15.71
N ASP A 52 -12.05 -7.23 15.85
CA ASP A 52 -12.28 -8.49 15.15
C ASP A 52 -12.76 -8.22 13.72
N ASP A 53 -11.86 -8.43 12.75
CA ASP A 53 -12.12 -8.32 11.31
C ASP A 53 -12.20 -9.69 10.63
N SER A 54 -12.51 -10.76 11.38
CA SER A 54 -12.63 -12.12 10.84
C SER A 54 -13.66 -12.22 9.72
N ASP A 55 -14.77 -11.49 9.82
CA ASP A 55 -15.84 -11.42 8.81
C ASP A 55 -15.48 -10.55 7.59
N TRP A 56 -14.37 -9.80 7.62
CA TRP A 56 -13.94 -9.01 6.47
C TRP A 56 -13.36 -9.92 5.39
N LYS A 57 -13.60 -9.55 4.13
CA LYS A 57 -13.01 -10.23 2.98
C LYS A 57 -11.49 -10.05 2.99
N SER A 58 -10.78 -10.97 2.35
CA SER A 58 -9.33 -10.91 2.18
C SER A 58 -8.96 -10.80 0.70
N GLY A 59 -7.94 -10.01 0.39
CA GLY A 59 -7.37 -9.97 -0.96
C GLY A 59 -6.04 -9.23 -1.01
N PRO A 60 -5.23 -9.47 -2.07
CA PRO A 60 -3.95 -8.81 -2.24
C PRO A 60 -4.11 -7.30 -2.49
N SER A 61 -3.17 -6.51 -1.97
CA SER A 61 -3.13 -5.06 -2.20
C SER A 61 -3.09 -4.75 -3.70
N GLY A 62 -3.79 -3.69 -4.12
CA GLY A 62 -4.04 -3.40 -5.52
C GLY A 62 -5.54 -3.34 -5.79
N PHE A 63 -6.24 -2.58 -4.96
CA PHE A 63 -7.69 -2.43 -5.00
C PHE A 63 -8.07 -1.50 -6.14
N SER A 64 -8.98 -1.93 -7.01
CA SER A 64 -9.46 -1.11 -8.12
C SER A 64 -10.88 -1.48 -8.50
N VAL A 65 -11.63 -0.51 -9.00
CA VAL A 65 -12.95 -0.74 -9.62
C VAL A 65 -12.82 -1.29 -11.05
N GLY A 66 -11.59 -1.42 -11.57
CA GLY A 66 -11.31 -2.06 -12.86
C GLY A 66 -11.51 -1.14 -14.06
N PHE A 67 -10.97 0.08 -14.01
CA PHE A 67 -10.91 0.96 -15.17
C PHE A 67 -9.74 0.62 -16.10
N GLY A 68 -10.00 0.61 -17.42
CA GLY A 68 -9.00 0.37 -18.45
C GLY A 68 -8.50 -1.08 -18.51
N SER A 69 -7.24 -1.26 -18.92
CA SER A 69 -6.59 -2.58 -19.05
C SER A 69 -5.91 -3.07 -17.77
N TYR A 70 -6.08 -2.36 -16.64
CA TYR A 70 -5.46 -2.76 -15.38
C TYR A 70 -6.16 -3.99 -14.79
N ASN A 71 -5.45 -5.11 -14.77
CA ASN A 71 -5.91 -6.32 -14.08
C ASN A 71 -5.57 -6.21 -12.59
N ALA A 72 -6.50 -5.64 -11.84
CA ALA A 72 -6.32 -5.39 -10.42
C ALA A 72 -6.22 -6.70 -9.62
N PRO A 73 -5.24 -6.83 -8.71
CA PRO A 73 -5.15 -7.97 -7.79
C PRO A 73 -6.44 -8.18 -6.98
N THR A 74 -7.05 -7.10 -6.50
CA THR A 74 -8.37 -7.14 -5.86
C THR A 74 -9.33 -6.20 -6.57
N LYS A 75 -10.35 -6.77 -7.22
CA LYS A 75 -11.36 -6.01 -7.97
C LYS A 75 -12.57 -5.68 -7.09
N LEU A 76 -12.89 -4.40 -6.98
CA LEU A 76 -14.05 -3.87 -6.25
C LEU A 76 -15.27 -3.80 -7.19
N GLN A 77 -15.94 -4.92 -7.39
CA GLN A 77 -16.96 -5.07 -8.44
C GLN A 77 -18.23 -4.23 -8.22
N GLY A 78 -18.56 -3.84 -6.99
CA GLY A 78 -19.77 -3.07 -6.68
C GLY A 78 -19.61 -1.55 -6.72
N MET A 79 -18.47 -1.01 -7.18
CA MET A 79 -18.19 0.43 -7.18
C MET A 79 -18.15 1.05 -8.59
N PRO A 80 -18.55 2.33 -8.75
CA PRO A 80 -19.46 3.05 -7.86
C PRO A 80 -20.89 2.54 -8.12
N GLY A 81 -21.55 1.96 -7.11
CA GLY A 81 -22.86 1.35 -7.32
C GLY A 81 -23.46 0.83 -6.02
N GLU A 82 -23.28 -0.47 -5.76
CA GLU A 82 -23.76 -1.13 -4.55
C GLU A 82 -23.17 -0.55 -3.26
N TYR A 83 -21.96 0.00 -3.34
CA TYR A 83 -21.32 0.73 -2.26
C TYR A 83 -20.41 1.83 -2.83
N THR A 84 -20.14 2.85 -2.03
CA THR A 84 -19.34 4.03 -2.41
C THR A 84 -18.08 4.18 -1.58
N SER A 85 -17.94 3.42 -0.50
CA SER A 85 -16.76 3.39 0.37
C SER A 85 -16.21 1.97 0.49
N VAL A 86 -14.90 1.87 0.70
CA VAL A 86 -14.22 0.62 1.05
C VAL A 86 -13.33 0.92 2.25
N TYR A 87 -13.34 0.02 3.22
CA TYR A 87 -12.48 0.08 4.39
C TYR A 87 -11.40 -0.98 4.23
N LEU A 88 -10.15 -0.60 4.49
CA LEU A 88 -8.98 -1.46 4.33
C LEU A 88 -8.28 -1.57 5.68
N ARG A 89 -7.91 -2.80 6.08
CA ARG A 89 -7.24 -3.06 7.35
C ARG A 89 -6.05 -4.00 7.15
N LYS A 90 -4.91 -3.63 7.74
CA LYS A 90 -3.68 -4.41 7.76
C LYS A 90 -3.03 -4.26 9.12
N VAL A 91 -2.78 -5.39 9.77
CA VAL A 91 -1.87 -5.49 10.91
C VAL A 91 -0.50 -5.86 10.37
N PHE A 92 0.54 -5.19 10.87
CA PHE A 92 1.93 -5.47 10.56
C PHE A 92 2.74 -5.32 11.84
N ASP A 93 3.83 -6.06 11.92
CA ASP A 93 4.72 -6.04 13.07
C ASP A 93 5.83 -5.00 12.87
N ILE A 94 6.21 -4.34 13.96
CA ILE A 94 7.39 -3.49 14.02
C ILE A 94 8.42 -4.26 14.83
N ASN A 95 9.50 -4.64 14.19
CA ASN A 95 10.65 -5.19 14.88
C ASN A 95 11.54 -4.04 15.34
N ASP A 96 12.04 -4.10 16.58
CA ASP A 96 13.13 -3.23 16.99
C ASP A 96 14.36 -3.56 16.13
N ILE A 97 14.96 -2.51 15.56
CA ILE A 97 16.15 -2.58 14.69
C ILE A 97 17.41 -2.40 15.54
#